data_AF-Q8SKS9-F1
#
_entry.id   AF-Q8SKS9-F1
#
_cell.length_a   1.000
_cell.length_b   1.000
_cell.length_c   1.000
_cell.angle_alpha   90.00
_cell.angle_beta   90.00
_cell.angle_gamma   90.00
#
_symmetry.space_group_name_H-M   'P 1'
#
loop_
_entity.id
_entity.type
_entity.pdbx_description
1 polymer ?
#
loop_
_entity_poly.entity_id
_entity_poly.type
_entity_poly.pdbx_seq_one_letter_code
_entity_poly.pdbx_strand_id
1 'polypeptide(L)'
;LLLFLMMFVIFLSLLSLLVNNIFVWWSVFLLMTLVFVILNKKVNSYSTLFNYFVMQESLGLLFLMFSFSYFQLIILMFKIGMAPFHFWIFSVTNSVFGFNLMWFLTFQKLPFLLIFLQMMVNSLIYLLMIGLFFCLFQMLLVKTYKNLLVLSSTESFNWVTLGFLMSFLNVLLIFFYYFILMVIIIPKFEVFNVLNFVGWETMLIFMNLPFSVNFFVKIFSLSEIFKVYSIGVLLLLFMMFFSVLSLSFWMVNLSTKFLYIFKYNKGMFMFFLPMTLISFN
;
A
#
# COMPACT_ATOMS: atom_id res chain seq x y z
N LEU A 1 -15.57 -18.98 -2.04
CA LEU A 1 -15.82 -17.76 -1.23
C LEU A 1 -14.83 -16.64 -1.53
N LEU A 2 -13.51 -16.85 -1.37
CA LEU A 2 -12.50 -15.82 -1.69
C LEU A 2 -12.63 -15.28 -3.12
N LEU A 3 -12.70 -16.15 -4.13
CA LEU A 3 -12.82 -15.73 -5.53
C LEU A 3 -14.12 -14.94 -5.80
N PHE A 4 -15.23 -15.34 -5.20
CA PHE A 4 -16.49 -14.59 -5.26
C PHE A 4 -16.33 -13.19 -4.66
N LEU A 5 -15.68 -13.08 -3.49
CA LEU A 5 -15.43 -11.78 -2.87
C LEU A 5 -14.47 -10.92 -3.70
N MET A 6 -13.47 -11.50 -4.37
CA MET A 6 -12.63 -10.75 -5.32
C MET A 6 -13.45 -10.16 -6.46
N MET A 7 -14.31 -10.97 -7.10
CA MET A 7 -15.19 -10.50 -8.16
C MET A 7 -16.14 -9.41 -7.67
N PHE A 8 -16.65 -9.54 -6.44
CA PHE A 8 -17.50 -8.52 -5.82
C PHE A 8 -16.75 -7.21 -5.60
N VAL A 9 -15.50 -7.23 -5.13
CA VAL A 9 -14.66 -6.02 -4.98
C VAL A 9 -14.41 -5.36 -6.33
N ILE A 10 -14.12 -6.14 -7.38
CA ILE A 10 -13.93 -5.61 -8.73
C ILE A 10 -15.22 -4.94 -9.22
N PHE A 11 -16.37 -5.57 -9.00
CA PHE A 11 -17.67 -4.98 -9.32
C PHE A 11 -17.89 -3.65 -8.58
N LEU A 12 -17.63 -3.59 -7.27
CA LEU A 12 -17.72 -2.35 -6.48
C LEU A 12 -16.77 -1.26 -6.99
N SER A 13 -15.57 -1.64 -7.44
CA SER A 13 -14.60 -0.71 -8.01
C SER A 13 -15.04 -0.14 -9.37
N LEU A 14 -15.71 -0.95 -10.20
CA LEU A 14 -16.31 -0.47 -11.44
C LEU A 14 -17.51 0.44 -11.18
N LEU A 15 -18.32 0.11 -10.17
CA LEU A 15 -19.45 0.93 -9.75
C LEU A 15 -19.00 2.31 -9.27
N SER A 16 -17.91 2.39 -8.50
CA SER A 16 -17.38 3.67 -8.05
C SER A 16 -16.86 4.54 -9.18
N LEU A 17 -16.31 3.95 -10.25
CA LEU A 17 -15.89 4.68 -11.45
C LEU A 17 -17.06 5.29 -12.23
N LEU A 18 -18.19 4.58 -12.30
CA LEU A 18 -19.32 4.98 -13.14
C LEU A 18 -20.21 6.04 -12.49
N VAL A 19 -20.28 6.08 -11.16
CA VAL A 19 -21.26 6.90 -10.44
C VAL A 19 -20.57 7.97 -9.59
N ASN A 20 -20.88 9.24 -9.87
CA ASN A 20 -20.42 10.40 -9.10
C ASN A 20 -21.45 10.84 -8.07
N ASN A 21 -21.90 9.93 -7.19
CA ASN A 21 -22.84 10.25 -6.12
C ASN A 21 -22.25 9.85 -4.76
N ILE A 22 -22.21 10.81 -3.84
CA ILE A 22 -21.64 10.65 -2.49
C ILE A 22 -22.33 9.51 -1.72
N PHE A 23 -23.65 9.35 -1.85
CA PHE A 23 -24.38 8.26 -1.20
C PHE A 23 -23.96 6.89 -1.74
N VAL A 24 -23.72 6.81 -3.05
CA VAL A 24 -23.28 5.58 -3.70
C VAL A 24 -21.86 5.24 -3.25
N TRP A 25 -20.95 6.21 -3.22
CA TRP A 25 -19.60 6.01 -2.68
C TRP A 25 -19.61 5.55 -1.22
N TRP A 26 -20.45 6.13 -0.38
CA TRP A 26 -20.61 5.69 0.99
C TRP A 26 -21.11 4.25 1.09
N SER A 27 -22.09 3.86 0.26
CA SER A 27 -22.58 2.47 0.23
C SER A 27 -21.49 1.47 -0.15
N VAL A 28 -20.62 1.83 -1.10
CA VAL A 28 -19.43 1.03 -1.46
C VAL A 28 -18.51 0.88 -0.26
N PHE A 29 -18.29 1.93 0.52
CA PHE A 29 -17.44 1.85 1.71
C PHE A 29 -17.99 0.87 2.75
N LEU A 30 -19.29 0.93 3.04
CA LEU A 30 -19.95 0.03 3.98
C LEU A 30 -19.89 -1.43 3.47
N LEU A 31 -20.06 -1.66 2.17
CA LEU A 31 -19.94 -3.01 1.63
C LEU A 31 -18.50 -3.54 1.78
N MET A 32 -17.48 -2.69 1.57
CA MET A 32 -16.08 -3.09 1.73
C MET A 32 -15.71 -3.41 3.18
N THR A 33 -16.25 -2.70 4.17
CA THR A 33 -16.02 -3.02 5.59
C THR A 33 -16.63 -4.36 5.96
N LEU A 34 -17.87 -4.62 5.55
CA LEU A 34 -18.54 -5.91 5.79
C LEU A 34 -17.81 -7.08 5.12
N VAL A 35 -17.34 -6.91 3.88
CA VAL A 35 -16.55 -7.94 3.19
C VAL A 35 -15.29 -8.28 4.00
N PHE A 36 -14.56 -7.28 4.51
CA PHE A 36 -13.36 -7.53 5.32
C PHE A 36 -13.68 -8.27 6.63
N VAL A 37 -14.77 -7.92 7.31
CA VAL A 37 -15.20 -8.59 8.54
C VAL A 37 -15.55 -10.06 8.26
N ILE A 38 -16.24 -10.36 7.15
CA ILE A 38 -16.59 -11.72 6.75
C ILE A 38 -15.32 -12.57 6.50
N LEU A 39 -14.32 -12.00 5.82
CA LEU A 39 -13.06 -12.68 5.53
C LEU A 39 -12.30 -13.07 6.79
N ASN A 40 -12.33 -12.21 7.81
CA ASN A 40 -11.54 -12.37 9.02
C ASN A 40 -12.30 -12.99 10.19
N LYS A 41 -13.61 -13.22 10.09
CA LYS A 41 -14.42 -13.84 11.16
C LYS A 41 -13.85 -15.16 11.68
N LYS A 42 -13.13 -15.91 10.84
CA LYS A 42 -12.49 -17.18 11.20
C LYS A 42 -11.15 -17.04 11.90
N VAL A 43 -10.51 -15.87 11.82
CA VAL A 43 -9.27 -15.57 12.52
C VAL A 43 -9.69 -15.11 13.91
N ASN A 44 -9.30 -15.83 14.96
CA ASN A 44 -9.73 -15.64 16.36
C ASN A 44 -9.28 -14.31 17.00
N SER A 45 -9.03 -13.26 16.22
CA SER A 45 -8.56 -11.94 16.62
C SER A 45 -9.70 -10.90 16.61
N TYR A 46 -10.72 -11.12 17.42
CA TYR A 46 -11.90 -10.25 17.51
C TYR A 46 -11.58 -8.78 17.84
N SER A 47 -10.56 -8.52 18.66
CA SER A 47 -10.15 -7.15 19.01
C SER A 47 -9.74 -6.33 17.78
N THR A 48 -9.01 -6.93 16.84
CA THR A 48 -8.57 -6.25 15.63
C THR A 48 -9.66 -6.05 14.60
N LEU A 49 -10.60 -7.02 14.52
CA LEU A 49 -11.80 -6.89 13.71
C LEU A 49 -12.68 -5.75 14.19
N PHE A 50 -12.85 -5.65 15.50
CA PHE A 50 -13.60 -4.58 16.13
C PHE A 50 -12.95 -3.21 15.88
N ASN A 51 -11.63 -3.10 16.10
CA ASN A 51 -10.89 -1.86 15.84
C ASN A 51 -11.02 -1.41 14.38
N TYR A 52 -10.90 -2.35 13.42
CA TYR A 52 -11.10 -2.05 12.01
C TYR A 52 -12.51 -1.54 11.74
N PHE A 53 -13.54 -2.23 12.25
CA PHE A 53 -14.94 -1.88 12.02
C PHE A 53 -15.26 -0.49 12.57
N VAL A 54 -14.91 -0.21 13.83
CA VAL A 54 -15.16 1.08 14.47
C VAL A 54 -14.46 2.22 13.72
N MET A 55 -13.19 2.05 13.36
CA MET A 55 -12.44 3.08 12.64
C MET A 55 -13.01 3.33 11.24
N GLN A 56 -13.37 2.28 10.49
CA GLN A 56 -13.84 2.44 9.12
C GLN A 56 -15.28 2.96 9.01
N GLU A 57 -16.17 2.53 9.90
CA GLU A 57 -17.56 3.01 9.91
C GLU A 57 -17.66 4.45 10.40
N SER A 58 -16.92 4.81 11.46
CA SER A 58 -16.86 6.21 11.92
C SER A 58 -16.36 7.13 10.81
N LEU A 59 -15.31 6.75 10.07
CA LEU A 59 -14.85 7.50 8.90
C LEU A 59 -15.84 7.51 7.74
N GLY A 60 -16.63 6.44 7.57
CA GLY A 60 -17.74 6.42 6.60
C GLY A 60 -18.82 7.43 6.91
N LEU A 61 -19.25 7.51 8.17
CA LEU A 61 -20.26 8.49 8.60
C LEU A 61 -19.72 9.92 8.53
N LEU A 62 -18.47 10.15 8.92
CA LEU A 62 -17.82 11.46 8.79
C LEU A 62 -17.73 11.90 7.31
N PHE A 63 -17.49 10.97 6.39
CA PHE A 63 -17.48 11.25 4.95
C PHE A 63 -18.83 11.74 4.42
N LEU A 64 -19.96 11.23 4.95
CA LEU A 64 -21.29 11.74 4.58
C LEU A 64 -21.56 13.12 5.16
N MET A 65 -21.15 13.36 6.40
CA MET A 65 -21.41 14.62 7.10
C MET A 65 -20.67 15.79 6.45
N PHE A 66 -19.43 15.56 6.01
CA PHE A 66 -18.61 16.58 5.35
C PHE A 66 -18.69 16.46 3.83
N SER A 67 -19.68 17.12 3.23
CA SER A 67 -19.82 17.22 1.77
C SER A 67 -18.88 18.26 1.12
N PHE A 68 -17.95 18.85 1.87
CA PHE A 68 -16.96 19.78 1.34
C PHE A 68 -15.74 19.03 0.81
N SER A 69 -15.33 19.35 -0.41
CA SER A 69 -14.30 18.62 -1.18
C SER A 69 -13.00 18.33 -0.41
N TYR A 70 -12.39 19.34 0.23
CA TYR A 70 -11.12 19.16 0.94
C TYR A 70 -11.21 18.27 2.19
N PHE A 71 -12.26 18.43 3.00
CA PHE A 71 -12.45 17.58 4.18
C PHE A 71 -12.79 16.14 3.78
N GLN A 72 -13.59 15.98 2.74
CA GLN A 72 -13.96 14.68 2.19
C GLN A 72 -12.72 13.91 1.70
N LEU A 73 -11.79 14.59 1.05
CA LEU A 73 -10.49 14.03 0.64
C LEU A 73 -9.64 13.57 1.82
N ILE A 74 -9.50 14.38 2.87
CA ILE A 74 -8.70 14.02 4.06
C ILE A 74 -9.28 12.77 4.74
N ILE A 75 -10.61 12.71 4.88
CA ILE A 75 -11.29 11.55 5.46
C ILE A 75 -11.02 10.31 4.60
N LEU A 76 -11.08 10.45 3.27
CA LEU A 76 -10.83 9.35 2.36
C LEU A 76 -9.37 8.87 2.41
N MET A 77 -8.40 9.78 2.52
CA MET A 77 -6.99 9.43 2.76
C MET A 77 -6.79 8.65 4.05
N PHE A 78 -7.47 9.05 5.13
CA PHE A 78 -7.40 8.32 6.40
C PHE A 78 -8.03 6.92 6.28
N LYS A 79 -9.15 6.83 5.55
CA LYS A 79 -9.88 5.59 5.32
C LYS A 79 -9.07 4.56 4.52
N ILE A 80 -8.31 5.01 3.51
CA ILE A 80 -7.35 4.16 2.78
C ILE A 80 -6.12 3.84 3.63
N GLY A 81 -5.80 4.71 4.60
CA GLY A 81 -4.58 4.69 5.38
C GLY A 81 -3.36 5.08 4.54
N MET A 82 -3.54 6.08 3.67
CA MET A 82 -2.41 6.78 3.04
C MET A 82 -1.68 7.60 4.11
N ALA A 83 -0.35 7.67 4.02
CA ALA A 83 0.41 8.52 4.94
C ALA A 83 0.06 10.00 4.70
N PRO A 84 -0.01 10.83 5.75
CA PRO A 84 0.48 10.62 7.13
C PRO A 84 -0.46 9.85 8.07
N PHE A 85 -1.65 9.47 7.61
CA PHE A 85 -2.70 8.89 8.45
C PHE A 85 -2.68 7.36 8.51
N HIS A 86 -1.51 6.73 8.33
CA HIS A 86 -1.39 5.27 8.22
C HIS A 86 -1.30 4.56 9.57
N PHE A 87 -1.15 5.26 10.71
CA PHE A 87 -0.88 4.63 12.00
C PHE A 87 -1.92 3.61 12.46
N TRP A 88 -3.20 3.84 12.15
CA TRP A 88 -4.27 2.92 12.53
C TRP A 88 -4.11 1.53 11.89
N ILE A 89 -3.47 1.45 10.71
CA ILE A 89 -3.22 0.20 9.99
C ILE A 89 -2.46 -0.79 10.88
N PHE A 90 -1.47 -0.34 11.67
CA PHE A 90 -0.70 -1.24 12.55
C PHE A 90 -1.55 -1.94 13.62
N SER A 91 -2.61 -1.27 14.10
CA SER A 91 -3.53 -1.85 15.08
C SER A 91 -4.34 -3.03 14.51
N VAL A 92 -4.57 -3.03 13.20
CA VAL A 92 -5.34 -4.06 12.51
C VAL A 92 -4.42 -5.16 11.98
N THR A 93 -3.31 -4.80 11.36
CA THR A 93 -2.47 -5.77 10.63
C THR A 93 -1.75 -6.74 11.53
N ASN A 94 -1.44 -6.40 12.78
CA ASN A 94 -0.66 -7.28 13.66
C ASN A 94 -1.28 -8.69 13.81
N SER A 95 -2.61 -8.83 13.80
CA SER A 95 -3.31 -10.11 13.99
C SER A 95 -3.83 -10.78 12.71
N VAL A 96 -3.80 -10.08 11.56
CA VAL A 96 -4.39 -10.57 10.31
C VAL A 96 -3.33 -11.31 9.51
N PHE A 97 -3.57 -12.57 9.14
CA PHE A 97 -2.54 -13.40 8.52
C PHE A 97 -2.88 -13.89 7.10
N GLY A 98 -1.83 -14.19 6.36
CA GLY A 98 -1.76 -14.81 5.04
C GLY A 98 -2.48 -14.04 3.95
N PHE A 99 -3.38 -14.74 3.27
CA PHE A 99 -4.22 -14.18 2.21
C PHE A 99 -5.07 -12.99 2.69
N ASN A 100 -5.45 -12.95 3.96
CA ASN A 100 -6.25 -11.84 4.49
C ASN A 100 -5.41 -10.56 4.61
N LEU A 101 -4.11 -10.66 4.91
CA LEU A 101 -3.21 -9.51 4.93
C LEU A 101 -2.96 -8.99 3.52
N MET A 102 -2.75 -9.88 2.54
CA MET A 102 -2.68 -9.50 1.13
C MET A 102 -3.95 -8.76 0.70
N TRP A 103 -5.12 -9.30 1.03
CA TRP A 103 -6.41 -8.71 0.69
C TRP A 103 -6.58 -7.30 1.29
N PHE A 104 -6.22 -7.14 2.56
CA PHE A 104 -6.26 -5.87 3.27
C PHE A 104 -5.35 -4.81 2.62
N LEU A 105 -4.12 -5.17 2.26
CA LEU A 105 -3.16 -4.22 1.72
C LEU A 105 -3.43 -3.86 0.25
N THR A 106 -4.11 -4.73 -0.51
CA THR A 106 -4.31 -4.58 -1.97
C THR A 106 -5.78 -4.37 -2.34
N PHE A 107 -6.59 -5.40 -2.26
CA PHE A 107 -7.98 -5.41 -2.72
C PHE A 107 -8.86 -4.40 -2.01
N GLN A 108 -8.65 -4.22 -0.70
CA GLN A 108 -9.41 -3.20 0.02
C GLN A 108 -9.18 -1.81 -0.56
N LYS A 109 -7.94 -1.46 -0.93
CA LYS A 109 -7.58 -0.11 -1.36
C LYS A 109 -8.12 0.27 -2.75
N LEU A 110 -8.43 -0.71 -3.60
CA LEU A 110 -8.87 -0.50 -4.99
C LEU A 110 -10.08 0.45 -5.14
N PRO A 111 -11.27 0.14 -4.57
CA PRO A 111 -12.45 0.98 -4.76
C PRO A 111 -12.26 2.37 -4.17
N PHE A 112 -11.56 2.48 -3.03
CA PHE A 112 -11.26 3.76 -2.42
C PHE A 112 -10.30 4.60 -3.28
N LEU A 113 -9.29 3.99 -3.91
CA LEU A 113 -8.38 4.70 -4.81
C LEU A 113 -9.15 5.31 -5.98
N LEU A 114 -10.11 4.59 -6.58
CA LEU A 114 -10.88 5.12 -7.71
C LEU A 114 -11.75 6.33 -7.31
N ILE A 115 -12.34 6.30 -6.11
CA ILE A 115 -13.08 7.45 -5.57
C ILE A 115 -12.13 8.60 -5.22
N PHE A 116 -10.94 8.28 -4.68
CA PHE A 116 -9.89 9.28 -4.43
C PHE A 116 -9.55 10.02 -5.71
N LEU A 117 -9.28 9.29 -6.81
CA LEU A 117 -8.91 9.85 -8.11
C LEU A 117 -9.97 10.82 -8.66
N GLN A 118 -11.26 10.54 -8.46
CA GLN A 118 -12.33 11.44 -8.89
C GLN A 118 -12.38 12.77 -8.12
N MET A 119 -11.91 12.78 -6.87
CA MET A 119 -11.95 13.97 -6.01
C MET A 119 -10.62 14.73 -5.94
N MET A 120 -9.59 14.27 -6.64
CA MET A 120 -8.23 14.78 -6.50
C MET A 120 -8.12 16.29 -6.73
N VAL A 121 -7.38 16.96 -5.85
CA VAL A 121 -6.99 18.37 -5.98
C VAL A 121 -5.47 18.51 -5.92
N ASN A 122 -4.88 19.37 -6.74
CA ASN A 122 -3.42 19.55 -6.81
C ASN A 122 -2.76 19.92 -5.47
N SER A 123 -3.48 20.57 -4.55
CA SER A 123 -2.91 20.92 -3.23
C SER A 123 -2.53 19.70 -2.38
N LEU A 124 -3.04 18.50 -2.70
CA LEU A 124 -2.71 17.26 -2.01
C LEU A 124 -1.25 16.83 -2.20
N ILE A 125 -0.55 17.36 -3.21
CA ILE A 125 0.85 16.99 -3.49
C ILE A 125 1.71 17.21 -2.24
N TYR A 126 1.63 18.39 -1.63
CA TYR A 126 2.43 18.71 -0.44
C TYR A 126 2.10 17.83 0.77
N LEU A 127 0.83 17.44 0.95
CA LEU A 127 0.42 16.55 2.02
C LEU A 127 1.01 15.14 1.83
N LEU A 128 0.92 14.60 0.61
CA LEU A 128 1.48 13.30 0.25
C LEU A 128 3.01 13.27 0.40
N MET A 129 3.67 14.37 0.04
CA MET A 129 5.11 14.58 0.24
C MET A 129 5.52 14.47 1.72
N ILE A 130 4.79 15.14 2.61
CA ILE A 130 5.01 15.05 4.06
C ILE A 130 4.72 13.61 4.55
N GLY A 131 3.66 12.98 4.02
CA GLY A 131 3.34 11.59 4.32
C GLY A 131 4.49 10.63 4.00
N LEU A 132 5.15 10.80 2.84
CA LEU A 132 6.33 10.01 2.47
C LEU A 132 7.48 10.17 3.47
N PHE A 133 7.69 11.39 4.01
CA PHE A 133 8.69 11.62 5.07
C PHE A 133 8.43 10.76 6.29
N PHE A 134 7.19 10.78 6.78
CA PHE A 134 6.80 10.02 7.96
C PHE A 134 6.95 8.52 7.75
N CYS A 135 6.59 7.99 6.58
CA CYS A 135 6.79 6.58 6.25
C CYS A 135 8.28 6.20 6.27
N LEU A 136 9.13 6.99 5.60
CA LEU A 136 10.57 6.73 5.53
C LEU A 136 11.22 6.76 6.92
N PHE A 137 10.87 7.75 7.74
CA PHE A 137 11.37 7.83 9.11
C PHE A 137 10.89 6.63 9.95
N GLN A 138 9.63 6.22 9.80
CA GLN A 138 9.12 5.09 10.56
C GLN A 138 9.75 3.75 10.17
N MET A 139 10.12 3.56 8.90
CA MET A 139 10.81 2.33 8.46
C MET A 139 12.15 2.09 9.17
N LEU A 140 12.79 3.13 9.71
CA LEU A 140 14.00 3.02 10.54
C LEU A 140 13.70 2.46 11.93
N LEU A 141 12.51 2.74 12.48
CA LEU A 141 12.17 2.44 13.88
C LEU A 141 11.50 1.08 14.08
N VAL A 142 10.86 0.56 13.03
CA VAL A 142 10.09 -0.69 13.14
C VAL A 142 11.01 -1.90 13.32
N LYS A 143 10.66 -2.77 14.27
CA LYS A 143 11.40 -4.01 14.55
C LYS A 143 10.79 -5.26 13.91
N THR A 144 9.48 -5.25 13.65
CA THR A 144 8.76 -6.44 13.14
C THR A 144 8.60 -6.41 11.63
N TYR A 145 8.80 -7.56 11.00
CA TYR A 145 8.78 -7.70 9.54
C TYR A 145 7.41 -7.47 8.91
N LYS A 146 6.36 -7.89 9.61
CA LYS A 146 4.98 -7.62 9.20
C LYS A 146 4.73 -6.11 9.09
N ASN A 147 5.23 -5.34 10.06
CA ASN A 147 5.09 -3.89 10.06
C ASN A 147 5.97 -3.21 9.01
N LEU A 148 7.13 -3.79 8.69
CA LEU A 148 7.95 -3.33 7.56
C LEU A 148 7.26 -3.55 6.21
N LEU A 149 6.63 -4.72 6.00
CA LEU A 149 5.85 -4.99 4.79
C LEU A 149 4.67 -4.02 4.67
N VAL A 150 3.96 -3.78 5.77
CA VAL A 150 2.88 -2.79 5.82
C VAL A 150 3.40 -1.40 5.45
N LEU A 151 4.51 -0.95 6.04
CA LEU A 151 5.11 0.35 5.74
C LEU A 151 5.56 0.50 4.29
N SER A 152 6.25 -0.49 3.74
CA SER A 152 6.72 -0.45 2.36
C SER A 152 5.55 -0.47 1.37
N SER A 153 4.44 -1.15 1.71
CA SER A 153 3.20 -1.10 0.92
C SER A 153 2.50 0.27 1.01
N THR A 154 2.56 0.97 2.15
CA THR A 154 2.02 2.33 2.28
C THR A 154 2.88 3.36 1.54
N GLU A 155 4.20 3.20 1.57
CA GLU A 155 5.11 4.08 0.85
C GLU A 155 4.91 3.98 -0.66
N SER A 156 4.99 2.76 -1.21
CA SER A 156 4.78 2.50 -2.65
C SER A 156 3.42 2.98 -3.14
N PHE A 157 2.37 2.79 -2.34
CA PHE A 157 1.04 3.27 -2.67
C PHE A 157 0.94 4.80 -2.71
N ASN A 158 1.62 5.51 -1.81
CA ASN A 158 1.71 6.97 -1.85
C ASN A 158 2.48 7.49 -3.08
N TRP A 159 3.51 6.76 -3.52
CA TRP A 159 4.20 7.10 -4.77
C TRP A 159 3.31 6.93 -6.00
N VAL A 160 2.52 5.85 -6.05
CA VAL A 160 1.53 5.66 -7.11
C VAL A 160 0.50 6.79 -7.10
N THR A 161 -0.03 7.19 -5.94
CA THR A 161 -1.05 8.25 -5.88
C THR A 161 -0.50 9.62 -6.26
N LEU A 162 0.75 9.93 -5.87
CA LEU A 162 1.47 11.11 -6.37
C LEU A 162 1.64 11.08 -7.89
N GLY A 163 1.96 9.92 -8.46
CA GLY A 163 2.02 9.74 -9.91
C GLY A 163 0.69 10.09 -10.57
N PHE A 164 -0.42 9.56 -10.05
CA PHE A 164 -1.75 9.74 -10.64
C PHE A 164 -2.17 11.21 -10.73
N LEU A 165 -1.69 12.07 -9.82
CA LEU A 165 -1.91 13.52 -9.88
C LEU A 165 -1.27 14.18 -11.12
N MET A 166 -0.19 13.60 -11.63
CA MET A 166 0.59 14.19 -12.72
C MET A 166 0.16 13.63 -14.07
N SER A 167 0.05 12.31 -14.18
CA SER A 167 -0.38 11.64 -15.41
C SER A 167 -1.21 10.40 -15.09
N PHE A 168 -2.42 10.36 -15.64
CA PHE A 168 -3.34 9.26 -15.35
C PHE A 168 -2.94 7.96 -16.03
N LEU A 169 -2.67 7.98 -17.34
CA LEU A 169 -2.46 6.77 -18.16
C LEU A 169 -1.17 6.03 -17.79
N ASN A 170 -0.04 6.74 -17.70
CA ASN A 170 1.25 6.11 -17.39
C ASN A 170 1.22 5.44 -16.01
N VAL A 171 0.56 6.09 -15.05
CA VAL A 171 0.50 5.60 -13.68
C VAL A 171 -0.50 4.47 -13.52
N LEU A 172 -1.55 4.43 -14.33
CA LEU A 172 -2.48 3.31 -14.37
C LEU A 172 -1.77 1.99 -14.76
N LEU A 173 -0.82 2.04 -15.71
CA LEU A 173 0.01 0.87 -16.06
C LEU A 173 0.89 0.43 -14.89
N ILE A 174 1.55 1.39 -14.22
CA ILE A 174 2.40 1.13 -13.04
C ILE A 174 1.57 0.57 -11.89
N PHE A 175 0.34 1.05 -11.72
CA PHE A 175 -0.58 0.57 -10.70
C PHE A 175 -0.97 -0.89 -10.93
N PHE A 176 -1.30 -1.30 -12.16
CA PHE A 176 -1.58 -2.71 -12.46
C PHE A 176 -0.36 -3.60 -12.21
N TYR A 177 0.82 -3.14 -12.64
CA TYR A 177 2.08 -3.82 -12.34
C TYR A 177 2.28 -4.00 -10.83
N TYR A 178 2.16 -2.92 -10.05
CA TYR A 178 2.23 -2.94 -8.60
C TYR A 178 1.22 -3.91 -7.98
N PHE A 179 -0.04 -3.85 -8.43
CA PHE A 179 -1.13 -4.64 -7.88
C PHE A 179 -0.89 -6.14 -8.07
N ILE A 180 -0.57 -6.57 -9.30
CA ILE A 180 -0.31 -7.98 -9.61
C ILE A 180 0.85 -8.50 -8.77
N LEU A 181 1.93 -7.73 -8.67
CA LEU A 181 3.11 -8.14 -7.92
C LEU A 181 2.82 -8.28 -6.43
N MET A 182 2.15 -7.31 -5.81
CA MET A 182 1.81 -7.39 -4.38
C MET A 182 0.89 -8.58 -4.07
N VAL A 183 -0.06 -8.90 -4.96
CA VAL A 183 -0.93 -10.07 -4.80
C VAL A 183 -0.13 -11.39 -4.79
N ILE A 184 0.96 -11.48 -5.56
CA ILE A 184 1.79 -12.70 -5.65
C ILE A 184 2.80 -12.78 -4.50
N ILE A 185 3.41 -11.66 -4.16
CA ILE A 185 4.53 -11.51 -3.21
C ILE A 185 4.04 -11.76 -1.78
N ILE A 186 3.03 -11.03 -1.33
CA ILE A 186 2.60 -11.01 0.07
C ILE A 186 2.22 -12.40 0.63
N PRO A 187 1.36 -13.21 -0.03
CA PRO A 187 0.90 -14.47 0.56
C PRO A 187 2.03 -15.49 0.67
N LYS A 188 2.99 -15.48 -0.27
CA LYS A 188 4.17 -16.35 -0.20
C LYS A 188 4.99 -16.02 1.04
N PHE A 189 5.24 -14.76 1.31
CA PHE A 189 6.12 -14.36 2.42
C PHE A 189 5.53 -14.64 3.79
N GLU A 190 4.22 -14.48 3.96
CA GLU A 190 3.64 -14.68 5.28
C GLU A 190 3.57 -16.15 5.71
N VAL A 191 3.44 -17.08 4.75
CA VAL A 191 3.54 -18.52 5.05
C VAL A 191 4.91 -18.88 5.63
N PHE A 192 5.98 -18.20 5.21
CA PHE A 192 7.33 -18.42 5.75
C PHE A 192 7.61 -17.67 7.06
N ASN A 193 6.78 -16.67 7.40
CA ASN A 193 6.97 -15.82 8.57
C ASN A 193 6.52 -16.48 9.89
N VAL A 194 5.97 -17.70 9.84
CA VAL A 194 5.54 -18.48 11.03
C VAL A 194 6.69 -18.72 12.01
N LEU A 195 7.95 -18.67 11.55
CA LEU A 195 9.13 -18.83 12.39
C LEU A 195 9.84 -17.52 12.78
N ASN A 196 9.27 -16.34 12.47
CA ASN A 196 9.88 -15.02 12.74
C ASN A 196 11.31 -14.79 12.18
N PHE A 197 11.81 -15.72 11.36
CA PHE A 197 13.06 -15.56 10.66
C PHE A 197 12.80 -14.84 9.36
N VAL A 198 13.65 -13.86 9.07
CA VAL A 198 13.58 -13.17 7.80
C VAL A 198 14.61 -13.63 6.82
N GLY A 199 14.09 -13.90 5.63
CA GLY A 199 14.90 -14.07 4.46
C GLY A 199 15.51 -12.75 4.02
N TRP A 200 16.78 -12.82 3.65
CA TRP A 200 17.43 -11.77 2.87
C TRP A 200 16.58 -11.39 1.66
N GLU A 201 16.01 -12.38 0.96
CA GLU A 201 15.15 -12.18 -0.21
C GLU A 201 13.97 -11.23 0.03
N THR A 202 13.29 -11.32 1.18
CA THR A 202 12.09 -10.52 1.45
C THR A 202 12.45 -9.06 1.67
N MET A 203 13.50 -8.81 2.45
CA MET A 203 13.95 -7.45 2.74
C MET A 203 14.51 -6.78 1.50
N LEU A 204 15.21 -7.53 0.65
CA LEU A 204 15.76 -7.02 -0.59
C LEU A 204 14.65 -6.59 -1.58
N ILE A 205 13.55 -7.33 -1.70
CA ILE A 205 12.40 -6.94 -2.56
C ILE A 205 11.70 -5.69 -2.02
N PHE A 206 11.52 -5.58 -0.71
CA PHE A 206 10.76 -4.48 -0.13
C PHE A 206 11.59 -3.21 0.11
N MET A 207 12.91 -3.31 0.29
CA MET A 207 13.78 -2.20 0.65
C MET A 207 14.42 -1.49 -0.54
N ASN A 208 13.63 -1.21 -1.59
CA ASN A 208 14.02 -0.29 -2.66
C ASN A 208 15.33 -0.64 -3.39
N LEU A 209 15.70 -1.92 -3.48
CA LEU A 209 16.84 -2.32 -4.32
C LEU A 209 16.58 -2.02 -5.79
N PRO A 210 17.65 -1.82 -6.58
CA PRO A 210 17.53 -1.77 -8.03
C PRO A 210 16.82 -3.03 -8.53
N PHE A 211 15.94 -2.84 -9.51
CA PHE A 211 15.08 -3.86 -10.10
C PHE A 211 13.97 -4.46 -9.20
N SER A 212 13.73 -3.90 -8.01
CA SER A 212 12.59 -4.30 -7.17
C SER A 212 11.30 -3.52 -7.50
N VAL A 213 10.15 -4.06 -7.11
CA VAL A 213 8.82 -3.47 -7.34
C VAL A 213 8.74 -2.03 -6.84
N ASN A 214 9.19 -1.79 -5.61
CA ASN A 214 9.12 -0.46 -4.99
C ASN A 214 10.05 0.55 -5.68
N PHE A 215 11.21 0.11 -6.15
CA PHE A 215 12.13 0.95 -6.90
C PHE A 215 11.54 1.38 -8.26
N PHE A 216 10.87 0.47 -8.97
CA PHE A 216 10.22 0.80 -10.24
C PHE A 216 9.13 1.85 -10.10
N VAL A 217 8.22 1.62 -9.15
CA VAL A 217 7.15 2.58 -8.88
C VAL A 217 7.72 3.97 -8.59
N LYS A 218 8.83 4.04 -7.84
CA LYS A 218 9.51 5.31 -7.53
C LYS A 218 10.13 5.99 -8.72
N ILE A 219 10.93 5.30 -9.54
CA ILE A 219 11.57 5.94 -10.70
C ILE A 219 10.52 6.50 -11.65
N PHE A 220 9.50 5.70 -11.96
CA PHE A 220 8.48 6.15 -12.91
C PHE A 220 7.68 7.33 -12.35
N SER A 221 7.22 7.27 -11.09
CA SER A 221 6.50 8.39 -10.47
C SER A 221 7.38 9.66 -10.39
N LEU A 222 8.67 9.53 -10.06
CA LEU A 222 9.62 10.64 -10.08
C LEU A 222 9.76 11.26 -11.46
N SER A 223 9.83 10.45 -12.51
CA SER A 223 9.96 10.94 -13.88
C SER A 223 8.76 11.79 -14.31
N GLU A 224 7.55 11.45 -13.84
CA GLU A 224 6.34 12.22 -14.14
C GLU A 224 6.24 13.50 -13.30
N ILE A 225 6.58 13.44 -12.02
CA ILE A 225 6.56 14.62 -11.15
C ILE A 225 7.61 15.64 -11.63
N PHE A 226 8.77 15.18 -12.12
CA PHE A 226 9.83 16.07 -12.63
C PHE A 226 9.38 16.93 -13.81
N LYS A 227 8.46 16.45 -14.64
CA LYS A 227 7.90 17.23 -15.76
C LYS A 227 7.07 18.42 -15.29
N VAL A 228 6.40 18.30 -14.14
CA VAL A 228 5.40 19.28 -13.67
C VAL A 228 5.94 20.19 -12.57
N TYR A 229 6.69 19.66 -11.60
CA TYR A 229 7.12 20.40 -10.40
C TYR A 229 8.64 20.34 -10.19
N SER A 230 9.39 21.21 -10.86
CA SER A 230 10.87 21.24 -10.78
C SER A 230 11.40 21.40 -9.34
N ILE A 231 10.85 22.32 -8.55
CA ILE A 231 11.31 22.59 -7.17
C ILE A 231 10.82 21.52 -6.19
N GLY A 232 9.59 21.03 -6.34
CA GLY A 232 9.05 19.95 -5.50
C GLY A 232 9.86 18.66 -5.63
N VAL A 233 10.44 18.42 -6.82
CA VAL A 233 11.29 17.24 -7.04
C VAL A 233 12.62 17.33 -6.32
N LEU A 234 13.18 18.52 -6.08
CA LEU A 234 14.40 18.63 -5.27
C LEU A 234 14.18 18.11 -3.85
N LEU A 235 13.03 18.41 -3.26
CA LEU A 235 12.66 17.88 -1.95
C LEU A 235 12.47 16.36 -2.02
N LEU A 236 11.77 15.85 -3.04
CA LEU A 236 11.63 14.40 -3.29
C LEU A 236 12.99 13.68 -3.42
N LEU A 237 13.94 14.25 -4.14
CA LEU A 237 15.27 13.65 -4.32
C LEU A 237 16.02 13.57 -3.00
N PHE A 238 15.87 14.55 -2.11
CA PHE A 238 16.39 14.46 -0.74
C PHE A 238 15.74 13.30 0.04
N MET A 239 14.45 13.04 -0.16
CA MET A 239 13.76 11.90 0.48
C MET A 239 14.35 10.55 0.08
N MET A 240 14.84 10.42 -1.14
CA MET A 240 15.43 9.18 -1.63
C MET A 240 16.70 8.81 -0.85
N PHE A 241 17.43 9.77 -0.27
CA PHE A 241 18.55 9.49 0.63
C PHE A 241 18.11 8.72 1.89
N PHE A 242 16.98 9.10 2.51
CA PHE A 242 16.44 8.35 3.65
C PHE A 242 16.07 6.91 3.29
N SER A 243 15.66 6.66 2.05
CA SER A 243 15.38 5.28 1.60
C SER A 243 16.66 4.42 1.58
N VAL A 244 17.81 4.99 1.20
CA VAL A 244 19.11 4.30 1.24
C VAL A 244 19.55 4.06 2.69
N LEU A 245 19.34 5.02 3.59
CA LEU A 245 19.58 4.84 5.03
C LEU A 245 18.74 3.71 5.63
N SER A 246 17.48 3.60 5.22
CA SER A 246 16.61 2.50 5.68
C SER A 246 17.11 1.13 5.22
N LEU A 247 17.61 1.04 3.98
CA LEU A 247 18.20 -0.18 3.46
C LEU A 247 19.48 -0.55 4.23
N SER A 248 20.39 0.40 4.47
CA SER A 248 21.63 0.13 5.18
C SER A 248 21.39 -0.36 6.62
N PHE A 249 20.47 0.27 7.35
CA PHE A 249 20.09 -0.14 8.70
C PHE A 249 19.59 -1.59 8.74
N TRP A 250 18.70 -1.96 7.81
CA TRP A 250 18.15 -3.30 7.79
C TRP A 250 19.16 -4.35 7.32
N MET A 251 20.06 -4.02 6.39
CA MET A 251 21.14 -4.91 5.98
C MET A 251 22.06 -5.24 7.16
N VAL A 252 22.38 -4.28 8.03
CA VAL A 252 23.15 -4.50 9.26
C VAL A 252 22.37 -5.35 10.27
N ASN A 253 21.06 -5.13 10.42
CA ASN A 253 20.24 -5.93 11.32
C ASN A 253 20.08 -7.40 10.87
N LEU A 254 20.19 -7.65 9.56
CA LEU A 254 20.14 -9.00 9.01
C LEU A 254 21.47 -9.72 9.11
N SER A 255 22.59 -9.02 8.93
CA SER A 255 23.93 -9.63 9.02
C SER A 255 24.28 -10.08 10.43
N THR A 256 23.76 -9.41 11.45
CA THR A 256 24.00 -9.75 12.86
C THR A 256 23.18 -10.94 13.35
N LYS A 257 22.08 -11.30 12.66
CA LYS A 257 21.28 -12.47 12.99
C LYS A 257 21.79 -13.69 12.23
N PHE A 258 22.30 -14.69 12.95
CA PHE A 258 22.58 -16.00 12.38
C PHE A 258 21.29 -16.65 11.88
N LEU A 259 21.08 -16.62 10.57
CA LEU A 259 20.00 -17.34 9.91
C LEU A 259 20.53 -18.70 9.44
N TYR A 260 20.01 -19.77 10.04
CA TYR A 260 20.07 -21.09 9.42
C TYR A 260 19.20 -21.06 8.17
N ILE A 261 19.86 -20.91 7.01
CA ILE A 261 19.20 -20.82 5.71
C ILE A 261 18.65 -22.19 5.33
N PHE A 262 17.35 -22.38 5.50
CA PHE A 262 16.64 -23.39 4.72
C PHE A 262 16.57 -22.90 3.26
N LYS A 263 16.98 -23.80 2.37
CA LYS A 263 17.16 -23.60 0.93
C LYS A 263 15.94 -22.91 0.29
N TYR A 264 16.19 -21.74 -0.29
CA TYR A 264 15.26 -21.05 -1.18
C TYR A 264 15.11 -21.77 -2.51
N ASN A 265 13.92 -21.62 -3.08
CA ASN A 265 13.63 -21.98 -4.46
C ASN A 265 14.08 -20.82 -5.38
N LYS A 266 15.40 -20.73 -5.60
CA LYS A 266 16.10 -19.65 -6.33
C LYS A 266 15.46 -19.27 -7.68
N GLY A 267 14.79 -20.22 -8.33
CA GLY A 267 14.17 -20.01 -9.65
C GLY A 267 13.04 -18.99 -9.65
N MET A 268 12.22 -18.93 -8.59
CA MET A 268 11.09 -17.98 -8.54
C MET A 268 11.55 -16.54 -8.33
N PHE A 269 12.59 -16.32 -7.50
CA PHE A 269 13.16 -14.99 -7.28
C PHE A 269 13.78 -14.44 -8.57
N MET A 270 14.50 -15.30 -9.32
CA MET A 270 15.02 -14.95 -10.64
C MET A 270 13.94 -14.78 -11.71
N PHE A 271 12.69 -15.20 -11.48
CA PHE A 271 11.58 -14.98 -12.41
C PHE A 271 10.85 -13.65 -12.16
N PHE A 272 10.79 -13.19 -10.91
CA PHE A 272 10.15 -11.92 -10.58
C PHE A 272 11.03 -10.69 -10.87
N LEU A 273 12.36 -10.83 -10.78
CA LEU A 273 13.31 -9.76 -11.12
C LEU A 273 13.30 -9.31 -12.60
N PRO A 274 13.18 -10.18 -13.61
CA PRO A 274 13.17 -9.77 -15.01
C PRO A 274 11.80 -9.38 -15.55
N MET A 275 10.69 -9.70 -14.88
CA MET A 275 9.35 -9.23 -15.27
C MET A 275 9.25 -7.69 -15.27
N THR A 276 10.19 -7.03 -14.59
CA THR A 276 10.30 -5.59 -14.55
C THR A 276 10.89 -4.98 -15.83
N LEU A 277 11.52 -5.78 -16.69
CA LEU A 277 12.09 -5.33 -17.97
C LEU A 277 11.03 -5.22 -19.08
N ILE A 278 9.88 -5.87 -18.90
CA ILE A 278 8.81 -5.91 -19.92
C ILE A 278 8.04 -4.58 -19.98
N SER A 279 8.10 -3.76 -18.93
CA SER A 279 7.48 -2.43 -18.90
C SER A 279 8.33 -1.31 -19.52
N PHE A 280 9.45 -1.63 -20.16
CA PHE A 280 10.42 -0.65 -20.67
C PHE A 280 10.34 -0.36 -22.18
N ASN A 281 9.34 -0.90 -22.88
CA ASN A 281 9.11 -0.59 -24.28
C ASN A 281 7.91 0.32 -24.47
#